data_AF-A0A165HL58-F1
#
_entry.id   AF-A0A165HL58-F1
#
_cell.length_a   1.000
_cell.length_b   1.000
_cell.length_c   1.000
_cell.angle_alpha   90.00
_cell.angle_beta   90.00
_cell.angle_gamma   90.00
#
_symmetry.space_group_name_H-M   'P 1'
#
loop_
_entity.id
_entity.type
_entity.pdbx_description
1 polymer ?
#
loop_
_entity_poly.entity_id
_entity_poly.type
_entity_poly.pdbx_seq_one_letter_code
_entity_poly.pdbx_strand_id
1 'polypeptide(L)'
;MEITWLVILVVALGPSLPPPQHFKRAPTGMPPYPVTNLVVGDPYAVLAAGPWLQLLHASSGELLAEEDTTLPIRVLAVDESFEHIVTTADNKKLVVRQREGLKVLSTRCAHPPPPPIQGLCS
;
A
#
# COMPACT_ATOMS: atom_id res chain seq x y z
N MET A 1 4.59 -26.90 3.75
CA MET A 1 5.21 -25.55 3.88
C MET A 1 4.08 -24.60 4.19
N GLU A 2 3.96 -24.29 5.48
CA GLU A 2 2.85 -23.54 6.07
C GLU A 2 2.99 -22.06 5.76
N ILE A 3 1.94 -21.47 5.21
CA ILE A 3 1.81 -20.04 4.98
C ILE A 3 1.30 -19.45 6.30
N THR A 4 2.24 -19.08 7.16
CA THR A 4 1.93 -18.43 8.43
C THR A 4 1.52 -16.99 8.15
N TRP A 5 0.25 -16.72 8.39
CA TRP A 5 -0.31 -15.38 8.51
C TRP A 5 0.49 -14.59 9.54
N LEU A 6 1.24 -13.57 9.10
CA LEU A 6 1.75 -12.55 10.01
C LEU A 6 1.32 -11.17 9.51
N VAL A 7 0.17 -10.75 10.02
CA VAL A 7 -0.29 -9.37 10.08
C VAL A 7 0.70 -8.61 10.97
N ILE A 8 1.55 -7.76 10.37
CA ILE A 8 2.37 -6.83 11.15
C ILE A 8 1.59 -5.53 11.32
N LEU A 9 0.93 -5.46 12.47
CA LEU A 9 0.36 -4.28 13.10
C LEU A 9 1.47 -3.59 13.90
N VAL A 10 2.05 -2.51 13.39
CA VAL A 10 2.86 -1.51 14.13
C VAL A 10 2.66 -0.21 13.36
N VAL A 11 1.98 0.82 13.86
CA VAL A 11 2.48 1.80 14.84
C VAL A 11 1.27 2.44 15.54
N ALA A 12 1.13 2.26 16.85
CA ALA A 12 0.51 3.24 17.75
C ALA A 12 0.72 2.83 19.21
N LEU A 13 1.92 3.10 19.74
CA LEU A 13 2.14 3.23 21.18
C LEU A 13 2.67 4.64 21.45
N GLY A 14 1.75 5.53 21.81
CA GLY A 14 2.00 6.82 22.46
C GLY A 14 1.04 6.94 23.66
N PRO A 15 1.48 7.48 24.81
CA PRO A 15 0.76 7.33 26.07
C PRO A 15 -0.44 8.29 26.20
N SER A 16 -1.50 7.76 26.82
CA SER A 16 -2.66 8.42 27.45
C SER A 16 -3.02 9.85 27.02
N LEU A 17 -4.04 9.98 26.17
CA LEU A 17 -4.81 11.21 25.99
C LEU A 17 -6.15 11.11 26.77
N PRO A 18 -6.67 12.25 27.27
CA PRO A 18 -7.87 12.29 28.12
C PRO A 18 -9.16 11.90 27.37
N PRO A 19 -10.24 11.52 28.09
CA PRO A 19 -11.45 10.97 27.49
C PRO A 19 -12.17 11.97 26.55
N PRO A 20 -12.87 11.48 25.52
CA PRO A 20 -13.38 12.30 24.45
C PRO A 20 -14.56 13.16 24.91
N GLN A 21 -14.37 14.48 24.91
CA GLN A 21 -15.51 15.39 24.87
C GLN A 21 -16.04 15.47 23.43
N HIS A 22 -17.30 15.05 23.27
CA HIS A 22 -18.22 15.46 22.20
C HIS A 22 -17.57 15.74 20.83
N PHE A 23 -17.30 14.68 20.06
CA PHE A 23 -16.85 14.78 18.68
C PHE A 23 -17.98 15.36 17.80
N LYS A 24 -18.04 16.69 17.70
CA LYS A 24 -18.79 17.37 16.64
C LYS A 24 -18.19 16.90 15.31
N ARG A 25 -19.00 16.20 14.50
CA ARG A 25 -18.66 15.84 13.11
C ARG A 25 -18.15 17.09 12.39
N ALA A 26 -16.86 17.12 12.08
CA ALA A 26 -16.28 18.12 11.19
C ALA A 26 -16.92 17.96 9.79
N PRO A 27 -17.12 19.07 9.05
CA PRO A 27 -17.73 19.03 7.73
C PRO A 27 -16.90 18.17 6.76
N THR A 28 -17.61 17.37 5.98
CA THR A 28 -17.15 16.52 4.87
C THR A 28 -16.49 17.37 3.78
N GLY A 29 -15.21 17.68 3.95
CA GLY A 29 -14.48 18.51 3.00
C GLY A 29 -12.99 18.67 3.31
N MET A 30 -12.38 17.70 3.98
CA MET A 30 -10.91 17.67 4.03
C MET A 30 -10.45 17.16 2.65
N PRO A 31 -9.73 17.96 1.83
CA PRO A 31 -9.09 17.41 0.64
C PRO A 31 -8.19 16.27 1.12
N PRO A 32 -8.28 15.07 0.54
CA PRO A 32 -7.49 13.95 1.03
C PRO A 32 -6.03 14.34 0.85
N TYR A 33 -5.35 14.67 1.95
CA TYR A 33 -3.92 14.87 1.95
C TYR A 33 -3.29 13.67 1.24
N PRO A 34 -2.35 13.87 0.30
CA PRO A 34 -1.75 12.77 -0.42
C PRO A 34 -1.10 11.86 0.62
N VAL A 35 -1.68 10.68 0.82
CA VAL A 35 -1.13 9.68 1.72
C VAL A 35 0.27 9.39 1.21
N THR A 36 1.25 9.65 2.06
CA THR A 36 2.66 9.41 1.77
C THR A 36 3.07 8.20 2.57
N ASN A 37 3.41 7.11 1.89
CA ASN A 37 3.90 5.90 2.51
C ASN A 37 5.40 5.79 2.23
N LEU A 38 6.22 5.65 3.27
CA LEU A 38 7.65 5.43 3.15
C LEU A 38 8.00 4.14 3.87
N VAL A 39 8.64 3.22 3.15
CA VAL A 39 9.18 1.97 3.70
C VAL A 39 10.68 1.99 3.47
N VAL A 40 11.46 1.89 4.55
CA VAL A 40 12.93 1.95 4.51
C VAL A 40 13.50 0.59 4.88
N GLY A 41 14.40 0.07 4.05
CA GLY A 41 15.24 -1.09 4.30
C GLY A 41 16.69 -0.79 3.92
N ASP A 42 17.59 -1.72 4.24
CA ASP A 42 18.99 -1.62 3.87
C ASP A 42 19.24 -2.52 2.64
N PRO A 43 19.62 -2.01 1.45
CA PRO A 43 20.03 -0.63 1.14
C PRO A 43 18.96 0.22 0.41
N TYR A 44 17.68 -0.17 0.41
CA TYR A 44 16.64 0.47 -0.42
C TYR A 44 15.49 1.08 0.39
N ALA A 45 14.96 2.19 -0.09
CA ALA A 45 13.73 2.80 0.43
C ALA A 45 12.70 2.93 -0.69
N VAL A 46 11.43 2.69 -0.37
CA VAL A 46 10.31 2.83 -1.30
C VAL A 46 9.37 3.90 -0.77
N LEU A 47 9.12 4.91 -1.59
CA LEU A 47 8.25 6.04 -1.30
C LEU A 47 7.06 6.02 -2.25
N ALA A 48 5.86 6.11 -1.70
CA ALA A 48 4.64 6.30 -2.47
C ALA A 48 3.96 7.59 -2.03
N ALA A 49 3.84 8.57 -2.92
CA ALA A 49 3.28 9.88 -2.65
C ALA A 49 2.22 10.24 -3.71
N GLY A 50 0.94 10.10 -3.36
CA GLY A 50 -0.13 10.23 -4.34
C GLY A 50 0.00 9.14 -5.42
N PRO A 51 -0.01 9.48 -6.72
CA PRO A 51 0.12 8.49 -7.80
C PRO A 51 1.57 8.05 -8.05
N TRP A 52 2.54 8.74 -7.46
CA TRP A 52 3.96 8.50 -7.69
C TRP A 52 4.50 7.40 -6.78
N LEU A 53 5.21 6.45 -7.38
CA LEU A 53 5.97 5.41 -6.71
C LEU A 53 7.46 5.61 -7.04
N GLN A 54 8.28 5.79 -6.01
CA GLN A 54 9.71 6.06 -6.13
C GLN A 54 10.51 5.03 -5.36
N LEU A 55 11.57 4.52 -5.99
CA LEU A 55 12.58 3.67 -5.36
C LEU A 55 13.85 4.50 -5.17
N LEU A 56 14.34 4.52 -3.93
CA LEU A 56 15.48 5.30 -3.49
C LEU A 56 16.55 4.38 -2.91
N HIS A 57 17.81 4.78 -3.04
CA HIS A 57 18.88 4.20 -2.23
C HIS A 57 18.82 4.79 -0.81
N ALA A 58 18.71 3.94 0.21
CA ALA A 58 18.37 4.37 1.57
C ALA A 58 19.44 5.26 2.22
N SER A 59 20.72 5.04 1.92
CA SER A 59 21.82 5.79 2.54
C SER A 59 22.17 7.09 1.81
N SER A 60 21.97 7.17 0.49
CA SER A 60 22.28 8.36 -0.31
C SER A 60 21.06 9.19 -0.65
N GLY A 61 19.85 8.62 -0.58
CA GLY A 61 18.62 9.23 -1.08
C GLY A 61 18.57 9.33 -2.61
N GLU A 62 19.45 8.63 -3.32
CA GLU A 62 19.49 8.63 -4.78
C GLU A 62 18.25 7.97 -5.37
N LEU A 63 17.62 8.60 -6.37
CA LEU A 63 16.47 8.06 -7.08
C LEU A 63 16.93 7.00 -8.08
N LEU A 64 16.52 5.76 -7.82
CA LEU A 64 16.85 4.60 -8.66
C LEU A 64 15.78 4.34 -9.72
N ALA A 65 14.50 4.51 -9.35
CA ALA A 65 13.38 4.33 -10.28
C ALA A 65 12.16 5.15 -9.83
N GLU A 66 11.32 5.53 -10.79
CA GLU A 66 10.06 6.23 -10.57
C GLU A 66 8.99 5.72 -11.54
N GLU A 67 7.76 5.58 -11.05
CA GLU A 67 6.59 5.19 -11.82
C GLU A 67 5.36 6.03 -11.44
N ASP A 68 4.62 6.48 -12.46
CA ASP A 68 3.27 7.02 -12.28
C ASP A 68 2.25 5.89 -12.37
N THR A 69 1.60 5.60 -11.24
CA THR A 69 0.60 4.54 -11.15
C THR A 69 -0.81 4.99 -11.54
N THR A 70 -0.98 6.24 -12.00
CA THR A 70 -2.23 6.94 -12.38
C THR A 70 -3.25 7.15 -11.26
N LEU A 71 -3.23 6.29 -10.25
CA LEU A 71 -4.13 6.32 -9.10
C LEU A 71 -3.32 6.46 -7.81
N PRO A 72 -3.83 7.20 -6.81
CA PRO A 72 -3.11 7.37 -5.57
C PRO A 72 -2.95 6.04 -4.81
N ILE A 73 -1.71 5.73 -4.44
CA ILE A 73 -1.38 4.55 -3.65
C ILE A 73 -1.84 4.77 -2.21
N ARG A 74 -2.60 3.82 -1.67
CA ARG A 74 -3.12 3.87 -0.30
C ARG A 74 -2.32 3.01 0.64
N VAL A 75 -1.89 1.84 0.17
CA VAL A 75 -1.09 0.89 0.95
C VAL A 75 0.13 0.50 0.14
N LEU A 76 1.26 0.45 0.83
CA LEU A 76 2.54 0.01 0.34
C LEU A 76 3.07 -1.06 1.29
N ALA A 77 3.56 -2.16 0.74
CA ALA A 77 4.27 -3.20 1.44
C ALA A 77 5.43 -3.69 0.58
N VAL A 78 6.46 -4.21 1.21
CA VAL A 78 7.62 -4.83 0.57
C VAL A 78 7.85 -6.18 1.22
N ASP A 79 8.52 -7.09 0.51
CA ASP A 79 8.99 -8.34 1.09
C ASP A 79 10.26 -8.16 1.91
N GLU A 80 10.67 -9.20 2.63
CA GLU A 80 11.85 -9.18 3.51
C GLU A 80 13.16 -8.90 2.75
N SER A 81 13.25 -9.37 1.51
CA SER A 81 14.41 -9.17 0.63
C SER A 81 14.36 -7.85 -0.16
N PHE A 82 13.29 -7.06 -0.02
CA PHE A 82 13.04 -5.85 -0.82
C PHE A 82 13.09 -6.10 -2.35
N GLU A 83 12.84 -7.34 -2.80
CA GLU A 83 12.78 -7.68 -4.22
C GLU A 83 11.40 -7.40 -4.83
N HIS A 84 10.35 -7.47 -4.02
CA HIS A 84 8.97 -7.34 -4.44
C HIS A 84 8.27 -6.21 -3.70
N ILE A 85 7.63 -5.33 -4.46
CA ILE A 85 6.88 -4.19 -3.96
C ILE A 85 5.40 -4.43 -4.24
N VAL A 86 4.60 -4.42 -3.19
CA VAL A 86 3.15 -4.63 -3.26
C VAL A 86 2.45 -3.32 -2.95
N THR A 87 1.57 -2.91 -3.84
CA THR A 87 0.79 -1.68 -3.67
C THR A 87 -0.70 -1.95 -3.86
N THR A 88 -1.54 -1.17 -3.18
CA THR A 88 -2.96 -1.07 -3.51
C THR A 88 -3.38 0.39 -3.64
N ALA A 89 -4.27 0.65 -4.61
CA ALA A 89 -4.86 1.96 -4.87
C ALA A 89 -6.38 1.92 -4.69
N ASP A 90 -7.06 3.04 -4.94
CA ASP A 90 -8.52 3.18 -4.76
C ASP A 90 -9.36 2.21 -5.62
N ASN A 91 -8.77 1.64 -6.67
CA ASN A 91 -9.40 0.60 -7.50
C ASN A 91 -9.50 -0.77 -6.80
N LYS A 92 -9.00 -0.90 -5.56
CA LYS A 92 -8.97 -2.15 -4.78
C LYS A 92 -8.24 -3.30 -5.50
N LYS A 93 -7.33 -2.95 -6.41
CA LYS A 93 -6.44 -3.91 -7.06
C LYS A 93 -5.11 -3.93 -6.30
N LEU A 94 -4.63 -5.14 -6.09
CA LEU A 94 -3.31 -5.42 -5.55
C LEU A 94 -2.37 -5.61 -6.74
N VAL A 95 -1.35 -4.76 -6.81
CA VAL A 95 -0.34 -4.79 -7.87
C VAL A 95 0.99 -5.16 -7.23
N VAL A 96 1.61 -6.20 -7.76
CA VAL A 96 2.94 -6.67 -7.36
C VAL A 96 3.93 -6.24 -8.43
N ARG A 97 5.01 -5.58 -8.00
CA ARG A 97 6.09 -5.09 -8.84
C ARG A 97 7.41 -5.68 -8.41
N GLN A 98 8.31 -5.85 -9.37
CA GLN A 98 9.72 -6.12 -9.11
C GLN A 98 10.42 -4.80 -8.77
N ARG A 99 11.32 -4.82 -7.78
CA ARG A 99 12.13 -3.64 -7.39
C ARG A 99 12.87 -3.06 -8.60
N GLU A 100 13.50 -3.91 -9.40
CA GLU A 100 14.30 -3.50 -10.55
C GLU A 100 13.40 -2.88 -11.63
N GLY A 101 13.46 -1.55 -11.73
CA GLY A 101 12.67 -0.77 -12.69
C GLY A 101 11.17 -0.73 -12.41
N LEU A 102 10.71 -1.10 -11.21
CA LEU A 102 9.29 -1.10 -10.81
C LEU A 102 8.36 -1.89 -11.76
N LYS A 103 8.88 -2.91 -12.43
CA LYS A 103 8.11 -3.66 -13.43
C LYS A 103 6.96 -4.42 -12.80
N VAL A 104 5.74 -4.24 -13.33
CA VAL A 104 4.56 -4.98 -12.88
C VAL A 104 4.70 -6.47 -13.21
N LEU A 105 4.68 -7.31 -12.19
CA LEU A 105 4.71 -8.77 -12.30
C LEU A 105 3.31 -9.38 -12.29
N SER A 106 2.43 -8.84 -11.44
CA SER A 106 1.07 -9.37 -11.28
C SER A 106 0.09 -8.29 -10.84
N THR A 107 -1.16 -8.44 -11.26
CA THR A 107 -2.28 -7.64 -10.77
C THR A 107 -3.41 -8.57 -10.38
N ARG A 108 -3.89 -8.45 -9.14
CA ARG A 108 -5.03 -9.23 -8.62
C ARG A 108 -6.09 -8.30 -8.05
N CYS A 109 -7.36 -8.64 -8.25
CA CYS A 109 -8.45 -7.98 -7.54
C CYS A 109 -8.48 -8.48 -6.10
N ALA A 110 -8.58 -7.57 -5.13
CA ALA A 110 -8.69 -7.97 -3.71
C ALA A 110 -9.99 -8.74 -3.41
N HIS A 111 -11.00 -8.64 -4.28
CA HIS A 111 -12.24 -9.41 -4.20
C HIS A 111 -12.55 -10.05 -5.55
N PRO A 112 -12.56 -11.39 -5.67
CA PRO A 112 -13.06 -12.04 -6.87
C PRO A 112 -14.58 -11.78 -7.00
N PRO A 113 -15.12 -11.72 -8.22
CA PRO A 113 -16.58 -11.76 -8.40
C PRO A 113 -17.12 -13.05 -7.75
N PRO A 114 -18.36 -13.03 -7.20
CA PRO A 114 -18.97 -14.24 -6.67
C PRO A 114 -19.01 -15.33 -7.75
N PRO A 115 -18.83 -16.62 -7.39
CA PRO A 115 -18.95 -17.70 -8.36
C PRO A 115 -20.34 -17.63 -9.02
N PRO A 116 -20.44 -17.91 -10.34
CA PRO A 116 -21.75 -18.03 -10.96
C PRO A 116 -22.54 -19.11 -10.22
N ILE A 117 -23.78 -18.80 -9.85
CA ILE A 117 -24.71 -19.76 -9.25
C ILE A 117 -24.96 -20.85 -10.29
N GLN A 118 -24.27 -21.97 -10.18
CA GLN A 118 -24.57 -23.16 -10.97
C GLN A 118 -25.88 -23.75 -10.40
N GLY A 119 -27.01 -23.52 -11.07
CA GLY A 119 -28.27 -24.12 -10.63
C GLY A 119 -29.60 -23.48 -11.05
N LEU A 120 -29.65 -22.63 -12.08
CA LEU A 120 -30.92 -22.22 -12.69
C LEU A 120 -30.84 -22.36 -14.21
N CYS A 121 -30.88 -23.60 -14.69
CA CYS A 121 -31.46 -23.90 -15.99
C CYS A 121 -32.70 -24.74 -15.69
N SER A 122 -33.85 -24.15 -15.99
CA SER A 122 -35.17 -24.79 -15.98
C SER A 122 -35.37 -25.58 -17.27
#